data_AF-A0A2M7S1A6-F1
#
_entry.id   AF-A0A2M7S1A6-F1
#
_cell.length_a   1.000
_cell.length_b   1.000
_cell.length_c   1.000
_cell.angle_alpha   90.00
_cell.angle_beta   90.00
_cell.angle_gamma   90.00
#
_symmetry.space_group_name_H-M   'P 1'
#
loop_
_entity.id
_entity.type
_entity.pdbx_description
1 polymer ?
#
loop_
_entity_poly.entity_id
_entity_poly.type
_entity_poly.pdbx_seq_one_letter_code
_entity_poly.pdbx_strand_id
1 'polypeptide(L)'
;MEIVSIIAGCVSIILGFLAIALSVYFFIQSKISEKEVSNTLENIKAQTNTLQKITATQMTRLIKGVTEIRPEQEIITHLISLINVTPQQDMIREKDLQIENLTQEAITAYIASYYYSAVTNCLFQANLLPENEIENSELNNRVKNMIDKSYTDFNALENILNRVHTTRIQGNPLYNYYQETRNIWMQGVKDSKTTMESKQNS
;
A
#
# COMPACT_ATOMS: atom_id res chain seq x y z
N MET A 1 -9.32 -25.21 44.55
CA MET A 1 -8.16 -25.16 43.63
C MET A 1 -8.27 -26.17 42.48
N GLU A 2 -8.82 -27.36 42.69
CA GLU A 2 -8.91 -28.40 41.63
C GLU A 2 -9.81 -28.04 40.44
N ILE A 3 -10.95 -27.38 40.67
CA ILE A 3 -11.90 -26.97 39.61
C ILE A 3 -11.23 -26.01 38.60
N VAL A 4 -10.39 -25.10 39.08
CA VAL A 4 -9.66 -24.13 38.23
C VAL A 4 -8.65 -24.85 37.32
N SER A 5 -7.98 -25.89 37.83
CA SER A 5 -7.04 -26.68 37.05
C SER A 5 -7.72 -27.50 35.95
N ILE A 6 -8.93 -28.02 36.24
CA ILE A 6 -9.72 -28.78 35.25
C ILE A 6 -10.21 -27.85 34.13
N ILE A 7 -10.73 -26.67 34.48
CA ILE A 7 -11.18 -25.67 33.50
C ILE A 7 -10.01 -25.19 32.63
N ALA A 8 -8.85 -24.91 33.23
CA ALA A 8 -7.64 -24.52 32.49
C ALA A 8 -7.17 -25.61 31.51
N GLY A 9 -7.26 -26.89 31.92
CA GLY A 9 -6.96 -28.03 31.04
C GLY A 9 -7.90 -28.09 29.83
N CYS A 10 -9.22 -27.96 30.04
CA CYS A 10 -10.19 -27.94 28.95
C CYS A 10 -9.97 -26.78 27.97
N VAL A 11 -9.67 -25.58 28.48
CA VAL A 11 -9.41 -24.40 27.64
C VAL A 11 -8.14 -24.58 26.81
N SER A 12 -7.07 -25.16 27.36
CA SER A 12 -5.83 -25.43 26.62
C SER A 12 -6.04 -26.40 25.47
N ILE A 13 -6.91 -27.40 25.63
CA ILE A 13 -7.22 -28.37 24.55
C ILE A 13 -7.98 -27.68 23.42
N ILE A 14 -8.96 -26.84 23.75
CA ILE A 14 -9.74 -26.08 22.76
C ILE A 14 -8.85 -25.11 21.98
N LEU A 15 -7.95 -24.40 22.68
CA LEU A 15 -6.99 -23.48 22.05
C LEU A 15 -6.02 -24.23 21.13
N GLY A 16 -5.56 -25.42 21.52
CA GLY A 16 -4.72 -26.26 20.67
C GLY A 16 -5.41 -26.65 19.37
N PHE A 17 -6.68 -27.05 19.45
CA PHE A 17 -7.47 -27.39 18.27
C PHE A 17 -7.69 -26.18 17.34
N LEU A 18 -8.00 -25.01 17.92
CA LEU A 18 -8.14 -23.76 17.19
C LEU A 18 -6.84 -23.34 16.49
N ALA A 19 -5.70 -23.49 17.14
CA ALA A 19 -4.40 -23.16 16.56
C ALA A 19 -4.08 -24.05 15.33
N ILE A 20 -4.36 -25.35 15.42
CA ILE A 20 -4.19 -26.28 14.29
C ILE A 20 -5.13 -25.89 13.15
N ALA A 21 -6.40 -25.60 13.44
CA ALA A 21 -7.38 -25.19 12.44
C ALA A 21 -6.96 -23.89 11.72
N LEU A 22 -6.51 -22.88 12.46
CA LEU A 22 -6.02 -21.62 11.89
C LEU A 22 -4.76 -21.81 11.05
N SER A 23 -3.83 -22.68 11.49
CA SER A 23 -2.62 -22.99 10.71
C SER A 23 -2.97 -23.63 9.37
N VAL A 24 -3.92 -24.56 9.34
CA VAL A 24 -4.38 -25.20 8.09
C VAL A 24 -5.08 -24.18 7.19
N TYR A 25 -5.94 -23.33 7.77
CA TYR A 25 -6.63 -22.28 7.02
C TYR A 25 -5.65 -21.30 6.35
N PHE A 26 -4.66 -20.79 7.10
CA PHE A 26 -3.65 -19.89 6.54
C PHE A 26 -2.79 -20.57 5.47
N PHE A 27 -2.46 -21.84 5.64
CA PHE A 27 -1.71 -22.59 4.65
C PHE A 27 -2.47 -22.70 3.31
N ILE A 28 -3.77 -23.00 3.35
CA ILE A 28 -4.62 -23.06 2.15
C ILE A 28 -4.70 -21.69 1.49
N GLN A 29 -4.96 -20.64 2.28
CA GLN A 29 -5.07 -19.28 1.75
C GLN A 29 -3.76 -18.81 1.12
N SER A 30 -2.62 -19.12 1.73
CA SER A 30 -1.29 -18.83 1.18
C SER A 30 -1.07 -19.53 -0.16
N LYS A 31 -1.48 -20.80 -0.29
CA LYS A 31 -1.34 -21.55 -1.54
C LYS A 31 -2.21 -21.01 -2.67
N ILE A 32 -3.40 -20.51 -2.35
CA ILE A 32 -4.27 -19.85 -3.32
C ILE A 32 -3.63 -18.54 -3.79
N SER A 33 -3.13 -17.73 -2.86
CA SER A 33 -2.46 -16.46 -3.18
C SER A 33 -1.19 -16.67 -4.02
N GLU A 34 -0.36 -17.67 -3.70
CA GLU A 34 0.81 -18.04 -4.51
C GLU A 34 0.42 -18.38 -5.95
N LYS A 35 -0.69 -19.12 -6.14
CA LYS A 35 -1.19 -19.49 -7.46
C LYS A 35 -1.69 -18.28 -8.26
N GLU A 36 -2.40 -17.37 -7.61
CA GLU A 36 -2.87 -16.12 -8.24
C GLU A 36 -1.70 -15.22 -8.64
N VAL A 37 -0.68 -15.09 -7.80
CA VAL A 37 0.54 -14.34 -8.11
C VAL A 37 1.27 -14.98 -9.28
N SER A 38 1.43 -16.31 -9.30
CA SER A 38 2.05 -17.03 -10.41
C SER A 38 1.32 -16.80 -11.74
N ASN A 39 -0.01 -16.91 -11.73
CA ASN A 39 -0.83 -16.66 -12.92
C ASN A 39 -0.72 -15.20 -13.39
N THR A 40 -0.69 -14.26 -12.46
CA THR A 40 -0.52 -12.83 -12.78
C THR A 40 0.85 -12.57 -13.39
N LEU A 41 1.90 -13.19 -12.85
CA LEU A 41 3.27 -13.07 -13.37
C LEU A 41 3.38 -13.67 -14.78
N GLU A 42 2.73 -14.81 -15.02
CA GLU A 42 2.68 -15.45 -16.34
C GLU A 42 1.94 -14.57 -17.37
N ASN A 43 0.82 -13.96 -16.97
CA ASN A 43 0.10 -13.01 -17.81
C ASN A 43 0.94 -11.76 -18.12
N ILE A 44 1.65 -11.20 -17.13
CA ILE A 44 2.57 -10.07 -17.33
C ILE A 44 3.71 -10.46 -18.28
N LYS A 45 4.27 -11.67 -18.14
CA LYS A 45 5.32 -12.18 -19.03
C LYS A 45 4.79 -12.37 -20.46
N ALA A 46 3.58 -12.89 -20.63
CA ALA A 46 2.93 -13.02 -21.93
C ALA A 46 2.67 -11.65 -22.59
N GLN A 47 2.19 -10.67 -21.82
CA GLN A 47 2.00 -9.29 -22.29
C GLN A 47 3.34 -8.62 -22.66
N THR A 48 4.39 -8.83 -21.86
CA THR A 48 5.74 -8.31 -22.14
C THR A 48 6.34 -8.92 -23.40
N ASN A 49 6.20 -10.23 -23.60
CA ASN A 49 6.61 -10.90 -24.83
C ASN A 49 5.85 -10.39 -26.05
N THR A 50 4.57 -10.03 -25.88
CA THR A 50 3.74 -9.47 -26.94
C THR A 50 4.19 -8.05 -27.29
N LEU A 51 4.44 -7.21 -26.28
CA LEU A 51 5.03 -5.88 -26.43
C LEU A 51 6.38 -5.94 -27.15
N GLN A 52 7.28 -6.83 -26.74
CA GLN A 52 8.58 -7.02 -27.39
C GLN A 52 8.43 -7.42 -28.86
N LYS A 53 7.49 -8.32 -29.19
CA LYS A 53 7.20 -8.70 -30.58
C LYS A 53 6.63 -7.55 -31.41
N ILE A 54 5.72 -6.75 -30.83
CA ILE A 54 5.16 -5.57 -31.49
C ILE A 54 6.25 -4.54 -31.74
N THR A 55 7.06 -4.22 -30.73
CA THR A 55 8.19 -3.28 -30.84
C THR A 55 9.20 -3.74 -31.88
N ALA A 56 9.58 -5.03 -31.90
CA ALA A 56 10.48 -5.58 -32.91
C ALA A 56 9.91 -5.49 -34.33
N THR A 57 8.60 -5.74 -34.47
CA THR A 57 7.90 -5.65 -35.76
C THR A 57 7.79 -4.21 -36.23
N GLN A 58 7.44 -3.27 -35.34
CA GLN A 58 7.38 -1.83 -35.64
C GLN A 58 8.76 -1.29 -36.00
N MET A 59 9.80 -1.66 -35.25
CA MET A 59 11.18 -1.25 -35.52
C MET A 59 11.67 -1.81 -36.86
N THR A 60 11.34 -3.07 -37.18
CA THR A 60 11.67 -3.67 -38.49
C THR A 60 10.93 -2.98 -39.63
N ARG A 61 9.66 -2.60 -39.45
CA ARG A 61 8.89 -1.83 -40.45
C ARG A 61 9.44 -0.42 -40.65
N LEU A 62 9.86 0.25 -39.57
CA LEU A 62 10.50 1.57 -39.63
C LEU A 62 11.87 1.49 -40.32
N ILE A 63 12.69 0.50 -39.95
CA ILE A 63 13.99 0.27 -40.60
C ILE A 63 13.78 -0.01 -42.08
N LYS A 64 12.85 -0.92 -42.42
CA LYS A 64 12.54 -1.27 -43.81
C LYS A 64 12.05 -0.06 -44.61
N GLY A 65 11.15 0.75 -44.05
CA GLY A 65 10.64 1.97 -44.70
C GLY A 65 11.69 3.08 -44.85
N VAL A 66 12.69 3.13 -43.97
CA VAL A 66 13.83 4.07 -44.07
C VAL A 66 14.90 3.56 -45.05
N THR A 67 15.10 2.24 -45.16
CA THR A 67 16.08 1.64 -46.07
C THR A 67 15.57 1.42 -47.49
N GLU A 68 14.26 1.23 -47.69
CA GLU A 68 13.62 1.15 -49.01
C GLU A 68 13.21 2.55 -49.46
N ILE A 69 14.20 3.42 -49.75
CA ILE A 69 13.95 4.62 -50.55
C ILE A 69 13.67 4.14 -51.99
N ARG A 70 12.39 3.95 -52.31
CA ARG A 70 11.89 4.02 -53.68
C ARG A 70 10.86 5.16 -53.73
N PRO A 71 10.99 6.08 -54.70
CA PRO A 71 9.92 7.05 -54.94
C PRO A 71 8.73 6.23 -55.43
N GLU A 72 7.54 6.41 -54.86
CA GLU A 72 6.24 6.61 -55.53
C GLU A 72 5.21 6.85 -54.41
N GLN A 73 4.49 7.96 -54.51
CA GLN A 73 3.72 8.62 -53.45
C GLN A 73 2.44 7.88 -53.01
N GLU A 74 2.23 6.63 -53.40
CA GLU A 74 1.00 5.86 -53.13
C GLU A 74 1.01 5.07 -51.81
N ILE A 75 2.20 4.74 -51.27
CA ILE A 75 2.30 3.95 -50.03
C ILE A 75 1.98 4.81 -48.78
N ILE A 76 2.24 6.13 -48.86
CA ILE A 76 2.00 7.07 -47.76
C ILE A 76 0.49 7.25 -47.53
N THR A 77 -0.31 7.35 -48.59
CA THR A 77 -1.77 7.47 -48.50
C THR A 77 -2.43 6.20 -47.95
N HIS A 78 -1.93 5.01 -48.30
CA HIS A 78 -2.43 3.76 -47.72
C HIS A 78 -2.04 3.57 -46.25
N LEU A 79 -0.84 3.97 -45.83
CA LEU A 79 -0.43 3.96 -44.42
C LEU A 79 -1.28 4.93 -43.56
N ILE A 80 -1.61 6.11 -44.09
CA ILE A 80 -2.52 7.06 -43.41
C ILE A 80 -3.94 6.45 -43.26
N SER A 81 -4.42 5.73 -44.27
CA SER A 81 -5.75 5.10 -44.21
C SER A 81 -5.84 3.97 -43.18
N LEU A 82 -4.74 3.23 -42.95
CA LEU A 82 -4.68 2.16 -41.93
C LEU A 82 -4.50 2.71 -40.50
N ILE A 83 -3.90 3.89 -40.34
CA ILE A 83 -3.80 4.57 -39.04
C ILE A 83 -5.19 5.06 -38.57
N ASN A 84 -6.04 5.51 -39.51
CA ASN A 84 -7.38 6.04 -39.21
C ASN A 84 -8.43 4.98 -38.83
N VAL A 85 -8.14 3.68 -38.97
CA VAL A 85 -9.08 2.59 -38.61
C VAL A 85 -8.57 1.81 -37.40
N THR A 86 -7.89 2.49 -36.47
CA THR A 86 -7.45 1.85 -35.23
C THR A 86 -8.47 2.14 -34.12
N PRO A 87 -9.34 1.19 -33.72
CA PRO A 87 -10.16 1.33 -32.54
C PRO A 87 -9.26 1.08 -31.31
N GLN A 88 -8.35 2.01 -31.02
CA GLN A 88 -7.45 1.93 -29.85
C GLN A 88 -7.68 3.05 -28.84
N GLN A 89 -8.43 4.10 -29.19
CA GLN A 89 -8.66 5.22 -28.26
C GLN A 89 -9.55 4.82 -27.06
N ASP A 90 -10.55 3.96 -27.26
CA ASP A 90 -11.49 3.64 -26.18
C ASP A 90 -10.85 2.75 -25.10
N MET A 91 -10.03 1.76 -25.46
CA MET A 91 -9.35 0.88 -24.50
C MET A 91 -8.20 1.55 -23.73
N ILE A 92 -7.48 2.50 -24.36
CA ILE A 92 -6.43 3.26 -23.67
C ILE A 92 -7.06 4.22 -22.66
N ARG A 93 -8.16 4.88 -23.03
CA ARG A 93 -8.88 5.82 -22.17
C ARG A 93 -9.49 5.14 -20.94
N GLU A 94 -10.03 3.93 -21.09
CA GLU A 94 -10.56 3.15 -19.97
C GLU A 94 -9.45 2.74 -18.98
N LYS A 95 -8.29 2.31 -19.49
CA LYS A 95 -7.14 1.96 -18.64
C LYS A 95 -6.59 3.17 -17.89
N ASP A 96 -6.50 4.33 -18.54
CA ASP A 96 -6.05 5.57 -17.90
C ASP A 96 -7.03 6.03 -16.80
N LEU A 97 -8.34 5.91 -17.03
CA LEU A 97 -9.39 6.14 -16.04
C LEU A 97 -9.26 5.19 -14.83
N GLN A 98 -9.00 3.90 -15.08
CA GLN A 98 -8.80 2.92 -14.00
C GLN A 98 -7.54 3.24 -13.18
N ILE A 99 -6.43 3.60 -13.82
CA ILE A 99 -5.19 3.98 -13.13
C ILE A 99 -5.41 5.24 -12.27
N GLU A 100 -6.11 6.24 -12.80
CA GLU A 100 -6.41 7.45 -12.03
C GLU A 100 -7.32 7.14 -10.83
N ASN A 101 -8.36 6.31 -10.99
CA ASN A 101 -9.23 5.90 -9.90
C ASN A 101 -8.45 5.14 -8.81
N LEU A 102 -7.62 4.16 -9.18
CA LEU A 102 -6.76 3.44 -8.25
C LEU A 102 -5.78 4.36 -7.53
N THR A 103 -5.26 5.36 -8.23
CA THR A 103 -4.37 6.36 -7.64
C THR A 103 -5.12 7.21 -6.60
N GLN A 104 -6.35 7.62 -6.89
CA GLN A 104 -7.19 8.36 -5.95
C GLN A 104 -7.56 7.51 -4.73
N GLU A 105 -7.89 6.23 -4.91
CA GLU A 105 -8.14 5.29 -3.82
C GLU A 105 -6.89 5.11 -2.95
N ALA A 106 -5.71 4.96 -3.56
CA ALA A 106 -4.44 4.86 -2.83
C ALA A 106 -4.16 6.12 -2.01
N ILE A 107 -4.36 7.31 -2.57
CA ILE A 107 -4.21 8.59 -1.85
C ILE A 107 -5.18 8.64 -0.67
N THR A 108 -6.44 8.22 -0.87
CA THR A 108 -7.46 8.16 0.19
C THR A 108 -7.00 7.25 1.34
N ALA A 109 -6.50 6.06 1.00
CA ALA A 109 -5.98 5.12 2.00
C ALA A 109 -4.76 5.71 2.75
N TYR A 110 -3.83 6.36 2.05
CA TYR A 110 -2.68 7.00 2.69
C TYR A 110 -3.08 8.13 3.63
N ILE A 111 -4.07 8.96 3.26
CA ILE A 111 -4.58 10.01 4.15
C ILE A 111 -5.21 9.40 5.41
N ALA A 112 -6.02 8.34 5.25
CA ALA A 112 -6.63 7.65 6.38
C ALA A 112 -5.56 7.05 7.31
N SER A 113 -4.59 6.32 6.75
CA SER A 113 -3.48 5.74 7.53
C SER A 113 -2.62 6.82 8.21
N TYR A 114 -2.40 7.95 7.55
CA TYR A 114 -1.64 9.06 8.11
C TYR A 114 -2.33 9.64 9.34
N TYR A 115 -3.64 9.86 9.26
CA TYR A 115 -4.45 10.28 10.40
C TYR A 115 -4.44 9.24 11.53
N TYR A 116 -4.71 7.97 11.22
CA TYR A 116 -4.79 6.92 12.25
C TYR A 116 -3.44 6.65 12.92
N SER A 117 -2.32 6.72 12.18
CA SER A 117 -0.98 6.58 12.79
C SER A 117 -0.71 7.72 13.78
N ALA A 118 -1.10 8.95 13.46
CA ALA A 118 -0.98 10.10 14.36
C ALA A 118 -1.81 9.93 15.64
N VAL A 119 -3.11 9.64 15.50
CA VAL A 119 -4.02 9.46 16.63
C VAL A 119 -3.58 8.30 17.51
N THR A 120 -3.20 7.18 16.89
CA THR A 120 -2.72 5.99 17.59
C THR A 120 -1.47 6.29 18.40
N ASN A 121 -0.51 7.00 17.79
CA ASN A 121 0.72 7.41 18.46
C ASN A 121 0.41 8.26 19.72
N CYS A 122 -0.37 9.33 19.57
CA CYS A 122 -0.75 10.20 20.67
C CYS A 122 -1.53 9.46 21.78
N LEU A 123 -2.43 8.55 21.41
CA LEU A 123 -3.19 7.75 22.37
C LEU A 123 -2.29 6.79 23.16
N PHE A 124 -1.32 6.13 22.52
CA PHE A 124 -0.37 5.28 23.24
C PHE A 124 0.60 6.06 24.10
N GLN A 125 1.01 7.28 23.72
CA GLN A 125 1.81 8.16 24.58
C GLN A 125 1.11 8.47 25.90
N ALA A 126 -0.22 8.67 25.89
CA ALA A 126 -0.99 8.89 27.12
C ALA A 126 -0.89 7.69 28.08
N ASN A 127 -0.85 6.47 27.53
CA ASN A 127 -0.80 5.22 28.29
C ASN A 127 0.63 4.76 28.67
N LEU A 128 1.67 5.48 28.23
CA LEU A 128 3.06 5.15 28.58
C LEU A 128 3.35 5.50 30.04
N LEU A 129 3.73 4.54 30.87
CA LEU A 129 4.04 4.82 32.28
C LEU A 129 5.48 5.31 32.43
N PRO A 130 5.73 6.29 33.33
CA PRO A 130 7.08 6.71 33.66
C PRO A 130 7.87 5.59 34.36
N GLU A 131 9.19 5.64 34.28
CA GLU A 131 10.07 4.52 34.61
C GLU A 131 10.00 4.04 36.06
N ASN A 132 9.66 4.97 36.96
CA ASN A 132 9.42 4.73 38.38
C ASN A 132 8.07 4.03 38.69
N GLU A 133 7.14 3.99 37.74
CA GLU A 133 5.78 3.44 37.91
C GLU A 133 5.59 2.12 37.14
N ILE A 134 6.67 1.55 36.60
CA ILE A 134 6.61 0.31 35.81
C ILE A 134 6.44 -0.89 36.75
N GLU A 135 5.20 -1.26 37.04
CA GLU A 135 4.87 -2.54 37.69
C GLU A 135 4.93 -3.72 36.70
N ASN A 136 4.53 -3.47 35.44
CA ASN A 136 4.53 -4.47 34.37
C ASN A 136 5.40 -4.01 33.19
N SER A 137 6.64 -4.49 33.17
CA SER A 137 7.62 -4.15 32.13
C SER A 137 7.19 -4.64 30.74
N GLU A 138 6.48 -5.75 30.63
CA GLU A 138 6.03 -6.28 29.34
C GLU A 138 4.97 -5.38 28.69
N LEU A 139 3.95 -4.98 29.46
CA LEU A 139 2.92 -4.08 28.95
C LEU A 139 3.52 -2.73 28.53
N ASN A 140 4.41 -2.16 29.35
CA ASN A 140 5.06 -0.90 29.02
C ASN A 140 5.93 -1.02 27.77
N ASN A 141 6.64 -2.13 27.59
CA ASN A 141 7.42 -2.40 26.37
C ASN A 141 6.52 -2.55 25.13
N ARG A 142 5.34 -3.14 25.26
CA ARG A 142 4.35 -3.20 24.15
C ARG A 142 3.86 -1.81 23.78
N VAL A 143 3.57 -0.96 24.76
CA VAL A 143 3.17 0.45 24.53
C VAL A 143 4.29 1.21 23.82
N LYS A 144 5.54 1.11 24.30
CA LYS A 144 6.71 1.71 23.63
C LYS A 144 6.81 1.28 22.17
N ASN A 145 6.72 -0.02 21.91
CA ASN A 145 6.74 -0.57 20.55
C ASN A 145 5.62 -0.02 19.66
N MET A 146 4.41 0.18 20.21
CA MET A 146 3.31 0.76 19.45
C MET A 146 3.54 2.24 19.14
N ILE A 147 4.10 3.00 20.07
CA ILE A 147 4.50 4.39 19.85
C ILE A 147 5.55 4.45 18.72
N ASP A 148 6.62 3.65 18.80
CA ASP A 148 7.70 3.70 17.82
C ASP A 148 7.26 3.26 16.42
N LYS A 149 6.40 2.24 16.33
CA LYS A 149 5.81 1.80 15.05
C LYS A 149 4.91 2.86 14.46
N SER A 150 3.96 3.38 15.22
CA SER A 150 3.05 4.44 14.75
C SER A 150 3.79 5.73 14.38
N TYR A 151 4.87 6.07 15.09
CA TYR A 151 5.77 7.17 14.73
C TYR A 151 6.48 6.93 13.40
N THR A 152 6.99 5.72 13.18
CA THR A 152 7.64 5.33 11.92
C THR A 152 6.66 5.39 10.75
N ASP A 153 5.47 4.82 10.93
CA ASP A 153 4.40 4.81 9.93
C ASP A 153 3.95 6.24 9.60
N PHE A 154 3.77 7.09 10.62
CA PHE A 154 3.41 8.49 10.44
C PHE A 154 4.43 9.24 9.57
N ASN A 155 5.73 9.13 9.90
CA ASN A 155 6.79 9.79 9.14
C ASN A 155 6.91 9.24 7.71
N ALA A 156 6.72 7.94 7.51
CA ALA A 156 6.72 7.34 6.18
C ALA A 156 5.56 7.88 5.33
N LEU A 157 4.35 7.93 5.91
CA LEU A 157 3.15 8.42 5.23
C LEU A 157 3.21 9.93 4.97
N GLU A 158 3.74 10.71 5.90
CA GLU A 158 3.99 12.15 5.69
C GLU A 158 4.92 12.36 4.49
N ASN A 159 6.02 11.61 4.42
CA ASN A 159 6.96 11.69 3.30
C ASN A 159 6.33 11.28 1.96
N ILE A 160 5.46 10.26 1.96
CA ILE A 160 4.72 9.85 0.76
C ILE A 160 3.74 10.95 0.33
N LEU A 161 2.92 11.45 1.27
CA LEU A 161 1.90 12.47 0.99
C LEU A 161 2.53 13.81 0.57
N ASN A 162 3.69 14.18 1.10
CA ASN A 162 4.42 15.39 0.69
C ASN A 162 4.93 15.32 -0.77
N ARG A 163 5.02 14.12 -1.37
CA ARG A 163 5.38 13.92 -2.78
C ARG A 163 4.17 13.91 -3.73
N VAL A 164 2.95 13.82 -3.18
CA VAL A 164 1.72 13.86 -3.98
C VAL A 164 1.37 15.30 -4.32
N HIS A 165 0.90 15.54 -5.56
CA HIS A 165 0.44 16.88 -5.97
C HIS A 165 -0.67 17.40 -5.05
N THR A 166 -0.51 18.64 -4.57
CA THR A 166 -1.42 19.28 -3.60
C THR A 166 -2.88 19.31 -4.06
N THR A 167 -3.12 19.50 -5.36
CA THR A 167 -4.48 19.50 -5.93
C THR A 167 -5.20 18.17 -5.77
N ARG A 168 -4.47 17.04 -5.85
CA ARG A 168 -5.04 15.70 -5.63
C ARG A 168 -5.39 15.48 -4.17
N ILE A 169 -4.56 15.98 -3.24
CA ILE A 169 -4.84 15.91 -1.80
C ILE A 169 -6.06 16.77 -1.44
N GLN A 170 -6.14 17.99 -1.97
CA GLN A 170 -7.26 18.92 -1.76
C GLN A 170 -8.58 18.40 -2.33
N GLY A 171 -8.54 17.70 -3.46
CA GLY A 171 -9.73 17.09 -4.07
C GLY A 171 -10.16 15.77 -3.42
N ASN A 172 -9.41 15.25 -2.44
CA ASN A 172 -9.71 13.97 -1.83
C ASN A 172 -10.87 14.07 -0.81
N PRO A 173 -11.80 13.09 -0.76
CA PRO A 173 -12.89 13.10 0.21
C PRO A 173 -12.45 13.17 1.69
N LEU A 174 -11.24 12.68 2.01
CA LEU A 174 -10.67 12.70 3.36
C LEU A 174 -9.70 13.87 3.60
N TYR A 175 -9.76 14.92 2.78
CA TYR A 175 -8.89 16.09 2.93
C TYR A 175 -8.96 16.73 4.32
N ASN A 176 -10.13 16.70 4.96
CA ASN A 176 -10.33 17.15 6.33
C ASN A 176 -9.43 16.38 7.32
N TYR A 177 -9.28 15.06 7.19
CA TYR A 177 -8.41 14.27 8.05
C TYR A 177 -6.95 14.61 7.83
N TYR A 178 -6.53 14.84 6.58
CA TYR A 178 -5.18 15.33 6.29
C TYR A 178 -4.89 16.67 6.97
N GLN A 179 -5.82 17.62 6.87
CA GLN A 179 -5.72 18.94 7.51
C GLN A 179 -5.67 18.84 9.02
N GLU A 180 -6.59 18.06 9.61
CA GLU A 180 -6.63 17.83 11.05
C GLU A 180 -5.32 17.22 11.56
N THR A 181 -4.78 16.24 10.84
CA THR A 181 -3.50 15.61 11.17
C THR A 181 -2.37 16.63 11.23
N ARG A 182 -2.25 17.48 10.21
CA ARG A 182 -1.18 18.49 10.12
C ARG A 182 -1.32 19.60 11.15
N ASN A 183 -2.54 20.04 11.42
CA ASN A 183 -2.80 21.20 12.27
C ASN A 183 -2.88 20.86 13.76
N ILE A 184 -3.38 19.67 14.10
CA ILE A 184 -3.65 19.25 15.48
C ILE A 184 -2.65 18.20 15.93
N TRP A 185 -2.53 17.10 15.18
CA TRP A 185 -1.87 15.90 15.68
C TRP A 185 -0.35 15.91 15.48
N MET A 186 0.15 16.52 14.40
CA MET A 186 1.55 16.47 13.97
C MET A 186 2.54 16.89 15.07
N GLN A 187 2.20 17.92 15.86
CA GLN A 187 3.06 18.39 16.96
C GLN A 187 3.11 17.42 18.15
N GLY A 188 2.09 16.58 18.29
CA GLY A 188 1.99 15.58 19.35
C GLY A 188 2.69 14.26 19.03
N VAL A 189 2.92 13.96 17.75
CA VAL A 189 3.51 12.68 17.33
C VAL A 189 4.99 12.61 17.69
N LYS A 190 5.38 11.61 18.49
CA LYS A 190 6.73 11.45 19.05
C LYS A 190 7.12 9.98 19.11
N ASP A 191 8.43 9.72 19.17
CA ASP A 191 8.95 8.40 19.50
C ASP A 191 8.85 8.12 21.01
N SER A 192 9.02 6.87 21.41
CA SER A 192 8.89 6.44 22.80
C SER A 192 9.95 7.08 23.70
N LYS A 193 11.15 7.35 23.17
CA LYS A 193 12.25 7.99 23.89
C LYS A 193 11.90 9.43 24.28
N THR A 194 11.53 10.25 23.31
CA THR A 194 11.14 11.65 23.49
C THR A 194 9.93 11.75 24.41
N THR A 195 8.98 10.80 24.30
CA THR A 195 7.82 10.73 25.19
C THR A 195 8.24 10.48 26.64
N MET A 196 9.14 9.52 26.91
CA MET A 196 9.63 9.26 28.27
C MET A 196 10.38 10.44 28.87
N GLU A 197 11.26 11.07 28.08
CA GLU A 197 12.00 12.27 28.51
C GLU A 197 11.03 13.40 28.90
N SER A 198 9.92 13.56 28.16
CA SER A 198 8.92 14.58 28.50
C SER A 198 8.15 14.26 29.79
N LYS A 199 7.88 12.98 30.07
CA LYS A 199 7.16 12.55 31.30
C LYS A 199 8.02 12.58 32.55
N GLN A 200 9.35 12.45 32.42
CA GLN A 200 10.26 12.60 33.56
C GLN A 200 10.41 14.05 34.02
N ASN A 201 10.13 15.02 33.12
CA ASN A 201 10.27 16.45 33.39
C ASN A 201 8.94 17.15 33.76
N SER A 202 7.82 16.43 33.71
CA SER A 202 6.47 16.91 34.07
C SER A 202 6.10 16.52 35.48
#